data_AF-A0AA87WBN0-F1
#
_entry.id   AF-A0AA87WBN0-F1
#
_cell.length_a   1.000
_cell.length_b   1.000
_cell.length_c   1.000
_cell.angle_alpha   90.00
_cell.angle_beta   90.00
_cell.angle_gamma   90.00
#
_symmetry.space_group_name_H-M   'P 1'
#
loop_
_entity.id
_entity.type
_entity.pdbx_description
1 polymer ?
#
loop_
_entity_poly.entity_id
_entity_poly.type
_entity_poly.pdbx_seq_one_letter_code
_entity_poly.pdbx_strand_id
1 'polypeptide(L)'
;MAMSCCRFDGHQAQGAYVARVGGDEFIGITDEIPLPAGAELLATRMRAQFERPIEVDGHALEIDLCVGVALYPRDADNAVSLLADAALYRAKHEGRGAIRLFTTAMDQQLRERRALEHDLRVAVERGELFPEYQPQQHRDGTLKGYEALVALAPSGSRRHSARRVYSCRRAERLDRADRRLGVDGSVPGSGIMAPAP
;
A
#
# COMPACT_ATOMS: atom_id res chain seq x y z
N MET A 1 13.17 1.45 8.64
CA MET A 1 14.19 1.96 7.70
C MET A 1 13.94 1.34 6.33
N ALA A 2 14.09 2.14 5.29
CA ALA A 2 13.71 1.77 3.93
C ALA A 2 14.88 2.05 2.99
N MET A 3 15.35 1.05 2.23
CA MET A 3 16.40 1.24 1.24
C MET A 3 15.95 0.84 -0.15
N SER A 4 16.10 1.75 -1.09
CA SER A 4 15.87 1.54 -2.51
C SER A 4 17.23 1.37 -3.19
N CYS A 5 17.53 0.17 -3.70
CA CYS A 5 18.81 -0.12 -4.34
C CYS A 5 18.67 -0.12 -5.85
N CYS A 6 19.43 0.75 -6.49
CA CYS A 6 19.48 0.99 -7.92
C CYS A 6 20.83 0.52 -8.45
N ARG A 7 20.87 -0.04 -9.65
CA ARG A 7 22.14 -0.26 -10.34
C ARG A 7 22.10 0.30 -11.73
N PHE A 8 23.13 1.06 -12.11
CA PHE A 8 23.39 1.51 -13.47
C PHE A 8 24.42 0.61 -14.16
N ASP A 9 24.21 0.40 -15.46
CA ASP A 9 25.22 -0.13 -16.36
C ASP A 9 25.62 1.02 -17.29
N GLY A 10 26.81 1.57 -17.07
CA GLY A 10 27.32 2.73 -17.80
C GLY A 10 28.36 3.52 -17.00
N HIS A 11 29.39 4.02 -17.69
CA HIS A 11 30.55 4.77 -17.20
C HIS A 11 30.27 6.03 -16.33
N GLN A 12 29.03 6.27 -15.90
CA GLN A 12 28.58 7.51 -15.26
C GLN A 12 28.75 7.52 -13.72
N ALA A 13 28.94 6.36 -13.06
CA ALA A 13 29.16 6.30 -11.62
C ALA A 13 30.02 5.09 -11.24
N GLN A 14 31.33 5.27 -11.09
CA GLN A 14 32.20 4.25 -10.48
C GLN A 14 31.92 4.19 -8.98
N GLY A 15 31.56 3.01 -8.45
CA GLY A 15 31.48 2.76 -7.02
C GLY A 15 30.05 2.64 -6.46
N ALA A 16 29.98 2.52 -5.13
CA ALA A 16 28.73 2.45 -4.39
C ALA A 16 28.42 3.77 -3.69
N TYR A 17 27.21 4.29 -3.89
CA TYR A 17 26.70 5.53 -3.32
C TYR A 17 25.48 5.26 -2.44
N VAL A 18 25.33 5.98 -1.34
CA VAL A 18 24.13 5.94 -0.51
C VAL A 18 23.71 7.37 -0.18
N ALA A 19 22.44 7.68 -0.41
CA ALA A 19 21.83 8.96 -0.10
C ALA A 19 20.64 8.77 0.84
N ARG A 20 20.44 9.69 1.79
CA ARG A 20 19.21 9.78 2.58
C ARG A 20 18.25 10.72 1.86
N VAL A 21 17.05 10.24 1.55
CA VAL A 21 16.04 11.02 0.82
C VAL A 21 15.18 11.83 1.79
N GLY A 22 14.85 11.24 2.94
CA GLY A 22 14.03 11.86 3.97
C GLY A 22 13.57 10.84 5.00
N GLY A 23 13.20 11.29 6.20
CA GLY A 23 12.70 10.40 7.25
C GLY A 23 13.65 9.22 7.52
N ASP A 24 13.14 7.99 7.40
CA ASP A 24 13.88 6.73 7.53
C ASP A 24 14.23 6.08 6.17
N GLU A 25 14.21 6.86 5.08
CA GLU A 25 14.35 6.40 3.70
C GLU A 25 15.72 6.75 3.09
N PHE A 26 16.33 5.74 2.47
CA PHE A 26 17.65 5.76 1.87
C PHE A 26 17.58 5.21 0.44
N ILE A 27 18.43 5.73 -0.45
CA ILE A 27 18.67 5.21 -1.79
C ILE A 27 20.13 4.77 -1.88
N GLY A 28 20.37 3.53 -2.27
CA GLY A 28 21.69 3.00 -2.62
C GLY A 28 21.83 2.87 -4.13
N ILE A 29 22.97 3.23 -4.69
CA ILE A 29 23.28 3.06 -6.12
C ILE A 29 24.63 2.37 -6.24
N THR A 30 24.76 1.32 -7.07
CA THR A 30 26.03 0.63 -7.28
C THR A 30 26.16 0.06 -8.69
N ASP A 31 27.35 0.10 -9.27
CA ASP A 31 27.70 -0.52 -10.56
C ASP A 31 28.62 -1.75 -10.42
N GLU A 32 29.07 -2.09 -9.21
CA GLU A 32 30.20 -3.02 -8.94
C GLU A 32 29.80 -4.50 -8.77
N ILE A 33 28.56 -4.87 -9.05
CA ILE A 33 28.00 -6.17 -8.63
C ILE A 33 27.84 -7.13 -9.83
N PRO A 34 27.61 -8.44 -9.68
CA PRO A 34 27.10 -9.28 -10.77
C PRO A 34 25.57 -9.36 -10.74
N LEU A 35 24.87 -9.07 -11.86
CA LEU A 35 23.40 -9.15 -11.92
C LEU A 35 22.93 -10.58 -12.23
N PRO A 36 21.73 -10.98 -11.76
CA PRO A 36 20.89 -10.34 -10.74
C PRO A 36 21.20 -10.78 -9.30
N ALA A 37 21.88 -11.92 -9.11
CA ALA A 37 22.10 -12.55 -7.81
C ALA A 37 22.91 -11.66 -6.82
N GLY A 38 23.81 -10.82 -7.33
CA GLY A 38 24.61 -9.97 -6.46
C GLY A 38 23.82 -8.81 -5.83
N ALA A 39 22.75 -8.33 -6.47
CA ALA A 39 21.94 -7.24 -5.92
C ALA A 39 21.10 -7.71 -4.72
N GLU A 40 20.54 -8.91 -4.83
CA GLU A 40 19.83 -9.57 -3.72
C GLU A 40 20.79 -9.94 -2.58
N LEU A 41 22.00 -10.39 -2.91
CA LEU A 41 23.04 -10.65 -1.92
C LEU A 41 23.44 -9.37 -1.17
N LEU A 42 23.61 -8.24 -1.86
CA LEU A 42 23.90 -6.95 -1.23
C LEU A 42 22.77 -6.56 -0.27
N ALA A 43 21.51 -6.61 -0.73
CA ALA A 43 20.35 -6.29 0.10
C ALA A 43 20.29 -7.17 1.35
N THR A 44 20.61 -8.46 1.20
CA THR A 44 20.65 -9.42 2.32
C THR A 44 21.76 -9.07 3.30
N ARG A 45 22.97 -8.74 2.81
CA ARG A 45 24.09 -8.32 3.66
C ARG A 45 23.80 -7.01 4.40
N MET A 46 23.14 -6.07 3.75
CA MET A 46 22.71 -4.82 4.38
C MET A 46 21.71 -5.10 5.49
N ARG A 47 20.66 -5.89 5.23
CA ARG A 47 19.67 -6.26 6.24
C ARG A 47 20.30 -6.96 7.44
N ALA A 48 21.26 -7.86 7.23
CA ALA A 48 21.93 -8.58 8.31
C ALA A 48 22.63 -7.66 9.32
N GLN A 49 23.00 -6.42 8.93
CA GLN A 49 23.56 -5.43 9.87
C GLN A 49 22.51 -4.87 10.83
N PHE A 50 21.23 -4.92 10.46
CA PHE A 50 20.10 -4.44 11.26
C PHE A 50 19.48 -5.54 12.14
N GLU A 51 19.91 -6.80 12.00
CA GLU A 51 19.44 -7.90 12.85
C GLU A 51 19.96 -7.80 14.30
N ARG A 52 20.95 -6.92 14.56
CA ARG A 52 21.48 -6.67 15.90
C ARG A 52 20.87 -5.38 16.47
N PRO A 53 20.42 -5.37 17.74
CA PRO A 53 19.95 -4.15 18.38
C PRO A 53 21.03 -3.06 18.37
N ILE A 54 20.61 -1.82 18.14
CA ILE A 54 21.50 -0.66 18.23
C ILE A 54 21.31 -0.03 19.61
N GLU A 55 22.40 0.17 20.34
CA GLU A 55 22.37 0.92 21.59
C GLU A 55 22.32 2.42 21.32
N VAL A 56 21.29 3.08 21.85
CA VAL A 56 21.13 4.54 21.83
C VAL A 56 20.77 4.99 23.23
N ASP A 57 21.59 5.84 23.84
CA ASP A 57 21.41 6.37 25.20
C ASP A 57 21.13 5.27 26.25
N GLY A 58 21.84 4.14 26.15
CA GLY A 58 21.69 2.99 27.05
C GLY A 58 20.43 2.13 26.82
N HIS A 59 19.65 2.41 25.77
CA HIS A 59 18.50 1.61 25.37
C HIS A 59 18.83 0.80 24.12
N ALA A 60 18.51 -0.51 24.15
CA ALA A 60 18.62 -1.37 22.98
C ALA A 60 17.40 -1.16 22.08
N LEU A 61 17.64 -0.67 20.86
CA LEU A 61 16.61 -0.46 19.84
C LEU A 61 16.70 -1.57 18.78
N GLU A 62 15.62 -2.35 18.66
CA GLU A 62 15.42 -3.28 17.56
C GLU A 62 14.87 -2.51 16.35
N ILE A 63 15.63 -2.45 15.28
CA ILE A 63 15.23 -1.82 14.03
C ILE A 63 15.37 -2.79 12.86
N ASP A 64 14.40 -2.77 11.96
CA ASP A 64 14.42 -3.60 10.76
C ASP A 64 14.62 -2.75 9.50
N LEU A 65 15.24 -3.38 8.51
CA LEU A 65 15.46 -2.81 7.18
C LEU A 65 14.62 -3.55 6.14
N CYS A 66 13.66 -2.84 5.53
CA CYS A 66 13.00 -3.31 4.32
C CYS A 66 13.78 -2.78 3.10
N VAL A 67 14.01 -3.63 2.11
CA VAL A 67 14.79 -3.28 0.91
C VAL A 67 14.00 -3.54 -0.36
N GLY A 68 13.90 -2.53 -1.22
CA GLY A 68 13.42 -2.66 -2.60
C GLY A 68 14.60 -2.58 -3.56
N VAL A 69 14.69 -3.50 -4.52
CA VAL A 69 15.80 -3.58 -5.47
C VAL A 69 15.26 -3.43 -6.89
N ALA A 70 15.80 -2.50 -7.68
CA ALA A 70 15.53 -2.40 -9.11
C ALA A 70 16.84 -2.28 -9.91
N LEU A 71 16.86 -2.87 -11.10
CA LEU A 71 18.05 -3.04 -11.91
C LEU A 71 17.89 -2.28 -13.22
N TYR A 72 18.77 -1.31 -13.51
CA TYR A 72 18.84 -0.70 -14.84
C TYR A 72 19.83 -1.49 -15.72
N PRO A 73 19.57 -1.61 -17.04
CA PRO A 73 18.40 -1.10 -17.78
C PRO A 73 17.18 -2.02 -17.79
N ARG A 74 17.17 -3.12 -17.02
CA ARG A 74 16.11 -4.14 -17.09
C ARG A 74 14.73 -3.65 -16.62
N ASP A 75 14.71 -2.88 -15.54
CA ASP A 75 13.50 -2.52 -14.79
C ASP A 75 13.04 -1.08 -15.10
N ALA A 76 13.88 -0.26 -15.75
CA ALA A 76 13.50 1.05 -16.27
C ALA A 76 14.47 1.53 -17.36
N ASP A 77 13.97 2.40 -18.23
CA ASP A 77 14.73 2.99 -19.34
C ASP A 77 15.53 4.24 -18.93
N ASN A 78 15.29 4.79 -17.73
CA ASN A 78 16.03 5.93 -17.21
C ASN A 78 16.19 5.89 -15.69
N ALA A 79 17.27 6.50 -15.22
CA ALA A 79 17.69 6.54 -13.82
C ALA A 79 16.63 7.08 -12.86
N VAL A 80 15.93 8.12 -13.31
CA VAL A 80 14.96 8.87 -12.51
C VAL A 80 13.64 8.10 -12.38
N SER A 81 13.35 7.26 -13.37
CA SER A 81 12.17 6.38 -13.42
C SER A 81 12.46 5.01 -12.81
N LEU A 82 13.56 4.82 -12.09
CA LEU A 82 13.83 3.54 -11.45
C LEU A 82 12.84 3.34 -10.29
N LEU A 83 11.85 2.50 -10.52
CA LEU A 83 10.71 2.26 -9.64
C LEU A 83 11.05 1.30 -8.48
N ALA A 84 12.26 1.38 -7.92
CA ALA A 84 12.60 0.60 -6.73
C ALA A 84 11.69 0.93 -5.54
N ASP A 85 11.03 2.10 -5.55
CA ASP A 85 9.95 2.46 -4.63
C ASP A 85 8.78 1.46 -4.64
N ALA A 86 8.42 0.89 -5.79
CA ALA A 86 7.35 -0.11 -5.86
C ALA A 86 7.74 -1.41 -5.17
N ALA A 87 8.99 -1.83 -5.36
CA ALA A 87 9.56 -3.00 -4.68
C ALA A 87 9.68 -2.76 -3.17
N LEU A 88 10.14 -1.58 -2.76
CA LEU A 88 10.28 -1.18 -1.37
C LEU A 88 8.92 -1.06 -0.66
N TYR A 89 7.94 -0.48 -1.34
CA TYR A 89 6.56 -0.40 -0.86
C TYR A 89 6.00 -1.81 -0.62
N ARG A 90 6.22 -2.74 -1.57
CA ARG A 90 5.80 -4.14 -1.42
C ARG A 90 6.50 -4.80 -0.23
N ALA A 91 7.80 -4.59 -0.07
CA ALA A 91 8.56 -5.08 1.08
C ALA A 91 7.98 -4.55 2.40
N LYS A 92 7.68 -3.26 2.51
CA LYS A 92 7.04 -2.67 3.70
C LYS A 92 5.68 -3.30 4.03
N HIS A 93 4.91 -3.74 3.02
CA HIS A 93 3.59 -4.35 3.21
C HIS A 93 3.62 -5.81 3.64
N GLU A 94 4.65 -6.56 3.25
CA GLU A 94 4.76 -7.98 3.57
C GLU A 94 5.29 -8.25 4.99
N GLY A 95 5.88 -7.24 5.62
CA GLY A 95 6.29 -7.29 7.01
C GLY A 95 7.67 -6.70 7.24
N ARG A 96 8.17 -6.92 8.46
CA ARG A 96 9.48 -6.44 8.88
C ARG A 96 10.60 -7.20 8.18
N GLY A 97 11.67 -6.50 7.78
CA GLY A 97 12.88 -7.10 7.22
C GLY A 97 12.73 -7.71 5.82
N ALA A 98 11.65 -7.41 5.09
CA ALA A 98 11.42 -7.98 3.77
C ALA A 98 12.36 -7.37 2.71
N ILE A 99 12.79 -8.21 1.77
CA ILE A 99 13.57 -7.81 0.60
C ILE A 99 12.77 -8.17 -0.64
N ARG A 100 12.60 -7.23 -1.57
CA ARG A 100 11.90 -7.45 -2.82
C ARG A 100 12.65 -6.88 -4.00
N LEU A 101 12.78 -7.73 -5.02
CA LEU A 101 13.18 -7.31 -6.36
C LEU A 101 11.95 -6.76 -7.09
N PHE A 102 12.18 -5.73 -7.88
CA PHE A 102 11.16 -5.11 -8.70
C PHE A 102 10.52 -6.11 -9.65
N THR A 103 9.21 -5.97 -9.79
CA THR A 103 8.43 -6.61 -10.85
C THR A 103 7.41 -5.60 -11.37
N THR A 104 7.06 -5.69 -12.65
CA THR A 104 6.04 -4.82 -13.27
C THR A 104 4.68 -4.91 -12.57
N ALA A 105 4.36 -6.06 -11.97
CA ALA A 105 3.16 -6.25 -11.16
C ALA A 105 3.15 -5.38 -9.89
N MET A 106 4.30 -5.18 -9.23
CA MET A 106 4.39 -4.32 -8.04
C MET A 106 4.14 -2.85 -8.39
N ASP A 107 4.67 -2.38 -9.53
CA ASP A 107 4.44 -1.03 -10.03
C ASP A 107 2.95 -0.80 -10.34
N GLN A 108 2.32 -1.76 -11.02
CA GLN A 108 0.89 -1.69 -11.30
C GLN A 108 0.05 -1.63 -10.02
N GLN A 109 0.35 -2.45 -9.02
CA GLN A 109 -0.32 -2.43 -7.72
C GLN A 109 -0.15 -1.07 -7.01
N LEU A 110 1.06 -0.49 -7.04
CA LEU A 110 1.31 0.80 -6.41
C LEU A 110 0.55 1.93 -7.13
N ARG A 111 0.49 1.91 -8.47
CA ARG A 111 -0.31 2.86 -9.26
C ARG A 111 -1.80 2.76 -8.94
N GLU A 112 -2.35 1.55 -8.91
CA GLU A 112 -3.76 1.33 -8.58
C GLU A 112 -4.10 1.81 -7.17
N ARG A 113 -3.20 1.57 -6.21
CA ARG A 113 -3.35 2.07 -4.85
C ARG A 113 -3.33 3.60 -4.79
N ARG A 114 -2.37 4.26 -5.45
CA ARG A 114 -2.30 5.73 -5.48
C ARG A 114 -3.53 6.35 -6.13
N ALA A 115 -4.03 5.75 -7.21
CA ALA A 115 -5.28 6.17 -7.83
C ALA A 115 -6.45 6.04 -6.85
N LEU A 116 -6.54 4.91 -6.13
CA LEU A 116 -7.56 4.71 -5.11
C LEU A 116 -7.47 5.72 -3.96
N GLU A 117 -6.27 5.98 -3.43
CA GLU A 117 -6.07 6.97 -2.36
C GLU A 117 -6.50 8.38 -2.82
N HIS A 118 -6.19 8.74 -4.07
CA HIS A 118 -6.66 9.98 -4.67
C HIS A 118 -8.18 10.04 -4.76
N ASP A 119 -8.81 9.02 -5.32
CA ASP A 119 -10.27 8.93 -5.47
C ASP A 119 -10.98 9.02 -4.12
N LEU A 120 -10.49 8.30 -3.10
CA LEU A 120 -11.04 8.34 -1.75
C LEU A 120 -10.91 9.72 -1.11
N ARG A 121 -9.76 10.39 -1.27
CA ARG A 121 -9.58 11.75 -0.73
C ARG A 121 -10.57 12.73 -1.37
N VAL A 122 -10.69 12.70 -2.70
CA VAL A 122 -11.66 13.52 -3.43
C VAL A 122 -13.08 13.23 -2.97
N ALA A 123 -13.43 11.96 -2.78
CA ALA A 123 -14.75 11.56 -2.34
C ALA A 123 -15.10 12.04 -0.93
N VAL A 124 -14.13 12.02 0.00
CA VAL A 124 -14.30 12.58 1.34
C VAL A 124 -14.57 14.09 1.25
N GLU A 125 -13.79 14.81 0.44
CA GLU A 125 -13.95 16.26 0.24
C GLU A 125 -15.30 16.61 -0.38
N ARG A 126 -15.84 15.74 -1.25
CA ARG A 126 -17.12 15.95 -1.96
C ARG A 126 -18.34 15.31 -1.29
N GLY A 127 -18.18 14.60 -0.18
CA GLY A 127 -19.27 13.87 0.46
C GLY A 127 -19.85 12.74 -0.40
N GLU A 128 -19.03 12.13 -1.27
CA GLU A 128 -19.43 11.06 -2.21
C GLU A 128 -19.33 9.65 -1.59
N LEU A 129 -19.05 9.56 -0.29
CA LEU A 129 -19.04 8.31 0.46
C LEU A 129 -20.39 8.09 1.15
N PHE A 130 -20.97 6.91 0.98
CA PHE A 130 -22.25 6.55 1.60
C PHE A 130 -22.22 5.13 2.18
N PRO A 131 -23.01 4.85 3.23
CA PRO A 131 -23.11 3.52 3.81
C PRO A 131 -24.01 2.61 2.95
N GLU A 132 -23.54 1.39 2.70
CA GLU A 132 -24.35 0.26 2.24
C GLU A 132 -24.49 -0.76 3.37
N TYR A 133 -25.63 -1.43 3.45
CA TYR A 133 -25.89 -2.41 4.52
C TYR A 133 -25.98 -3.80 3.93
N GLN A 134 -25.02 -4.66 4.28
CA GLN A 134 -25.02 -6.06 3.88
C GLN A 134 -25.65 -6.93 4.98
N PRO A 135 -26.73 -7.69 4.71
CA PRO A 135 -27.35 -8.54 5.72
C PRO A 135 -26.44 -9.71 6.10
N GLN A 136 -26.28 -9.96 7.40
CA GLN A 136 -25.63 -11.13 7.94
C GLN A 136 -26.71 -12.12 8.39
N GLN A 137 -26.76 -13.29 7.75
CA GLN A 137 -27.77 -14.31 7.99
C GLN A 137 -27.12 -15.63 8.42
N HIS A 138 -27.84 -16.40 9.24
CA HIS A 138 -27.50 -17.80 9.53
C HIS A 138 -27.73 -18.67 8.29
N ARG A 139 -27.18 -19.89 8.27
CA ARG A 139 -27.37 -20.82 7.15
C ARG A 139 -28.83 -21.20 6.90
N ASP A 140 -29.67 -21.08 7.91
CA ASP A 140 -31.12 -21.29 7.85
C ASP A 140 -31.90 -20.07 7.32
N GLY A 141 -31.21 -18.98 6.95
CA GLY A 141 -31.81 -17.74 6.47
C GLY A 141 -32.23 -16.76 7.58
N THR A 142 -32.01 -17.09 8.85
CA THR A 142 -32.35 -16.19 9.96
C THR A 142 -31.46 -14.96 9.95
N LEU A 143 -32.06 -13.77 9.86
CA LEU A 143 -31.33 -12.51 9.89
C LEU A 143 -30.75 -12.25 11.29
N LYS A 144 -29.42 -12.08 11.35
CA LYS A 144 -28.67 -11.80 12.58
C LYS A 144 -28.38 -10.30 12.75
N GLY A 145 -28.23 -9.58 11.64
CA GLY A 145 -27.93 -8.14 11.64
C GLY A 145 -27.48 -7.64 10.27
N TYR A 146 -26.88 -6.46 10.25
CA TYR A 146 -26.32 -5.84 9.04
C TYR A 146 -24.88 -5.37 9.31
N GLU A 147 -24.02 -5.55 8.32
CA GLU A 147 -22.70 -4.91 8.27
C GLU A 147 -22.81 -3.62 7.47
N ALA A 148 -22.40 -2.50 8.07
CA ALA A 148 -22.27 -1.23 7.36
C ALA A 148 -20.95 -1.21 6.58
N LEU A 149 -21.04 -1.04 5.27
CA LEU A 149 -19.91 -0.99 4.34
C LEU A 149 -19.85 0.40 3.72
N VAL A 150 -18.65 0.94 3.55
CA VAL A 150 -18.49 2.23 2.87
C VAL A 150 -18.42 2.00 1.38
N ALA A 151 -19.31 2.68 0.64
CA ALA A 151 -19.34 2.69 -0.81
C ALA A 151 -19.01 4.09 -1.34
N LEU A 152 -18.36 4.12 -2.50
CA LEU A 152 -18.05 5.34 -3.23
C LEU A 152 -19.07 5.53 -4.36
N ALA A 153 -19.67 6.73 -4.45
CA ALA A 153 -20.53 7.07 -5.57
C ALA A 153 -19.71 7.17 -6.87
N PRO A 154 -20.18 6.59 -7.98
CA PRO A 154 -19.48 6.75 -9.25
C PRO A 154 -19.57 8.21 -9.71
N SER A 155 -18.48 8.95 -9.57
CA SER A 155 -18.35 10.29 -10.13
C SER A 155 -17.98 10.20 -11.63
N GLY A 156 -18.86 10.66 -12.53
CA GLY A 156 -18.53 11.03 -13.93
C GLY A 156 -17.81 10.01 -14.83
N SER A 157 -18.51 9.53 -15.87
CA SER A 157 -18.02 8.86 -17.10
C SER A 157 -17.13 7.61 -17.06
N ARG A 158 -16.65 7.12 -15.91
CA ARG A 158 -16.06 5.75 -15.83
C ARG A 158 -17.09 4.71 -15.41
N ARG A 159 -18.00 4.39 -16.33
CA ARG A 159 -18.81 3.16 -16.28
C ARG A 159 -17.93 1.95 -16.60
N HIS A 160 -17.07 1.52 -15.67
CA HIS A 160 -16.39 0.22 -15.77
C HIS A 160 -16.66 -0.59 -14.49
N SER A 161 -17.81 -1.26 -14.51
CA SER A 161 -18.18 -2.57 -13.96
C SER A 161 -17.73 -3.06 -12.56
N ALA A 162 -17.24 -2.23 -11.63
CA ALA A 162 -17.06 -2.68 -10.26
C ALA A 162 -17.43 -1.59 -9.25
N ARG A 163 -18.61 -1.74 -8.64
CA ARG A 163 -19.00 -1.03 -7.42
C ARG A 163 -17.98 -1.43 -6.34
N ARG A 164 -17.16 -0.49 -5.89
CA ARG A 164 -16.10 -0.78 -4.91
C ARG A 164 -16.66 -0.59 -3.51
N VAL A 165 -16.79 -1.70 -2.79
CA VAL A 165 -17.22 -1.77 -1.41
C VAL A 165 -15.98 -2.05 -0.56
N TYR A 166 -15.68 -1.17 0.40
CA TYR A 166 -14.53 -1.35 1.30
C TYR A 166 -15.02 -1.87 2.65
N SER A 167 -14.44 -2.98 3.11
CA SER A 167 -14.66 -3.47 4.48
C SER A 167 -13.65 -2.83 5.42
N CYS A 168 -14.12 -2.20 6.49
CA CYS A 168 -13.26 -1.68 7.54
C CYS A 168 -12.98 -2.79 8.56
N ARG A 169 -11.93 -3.59 8.37
CA ARG A 169 -11.45 -4.50 9.42
C ARG A 169 -10.44 -3.80 10.32
N ARG A 170 -10.95 -3.02 11.28
CA ARG A 170 -10.27 -2.78 12.57
C ARG A 170 -11.31 -2.37 13.62
N ALA A 171 -11.80 -3.36 14.35
CA ALA A 171 -12.74 -3.17 15.45
C ALA A 171 -11.97 -2.94 16.76
N GLU A 172 -11.46 -1.73 16.99
CA GLU A 172 -11.10 -1.28 18.34
C GLU A 172 -11.48 0.20 18.50
N ARG A 173 -12.61 0.44 19.17
CA ARG A 173 -13.14 1.73 19.69
C ARG A 173 -13.36 2.86 18.67
N LEU A 174 -14.53 2.85 18.04
CA LEU A 174 -15.17 4.04 17.46
C LEU A 174 -16.24 4.57 18.43
N ASP A 175 -15.84 5.36 19.43
CA ASP A 175 -16.78 6.06 20.35
C ASP A 175 -16.89 7.57 20.07
N ARG A 176 -16.42 8.06 18.91
CA ARG A 176 -16.44 9.50 18.61
C ARG A 176 -16.86 9.92 17.20
N ALA A 177 -17.09 9.00 16.26
CA ALA A 177 -17.40 9.37 14.87
C ALA A 177 -18.90 9.58 14.58
N ASP A 178 -19.80 9.17 15.49
CA ASP A 178 -21.24 9.09 15.20
C ASP A 178 -21.95 10.46 15.13
N ARG A 179 -21.32 11.54 15.66
CA ARG A 179 -21.98 12.85 15.79
C ARG A 179 -21.87 13.78 14.58
N ARG A 180 -21.17 13.40 13.51
CA ARG A 180 -20.95 14.29 12.34
C ARG A 180 -21.68 13.87 11.06
N LEU A 181 -22.27 12.68 11.00
CA LEU A 181 -22.87 12.16 9.77
C LEU A 181 -24.35 12.51 9.58
N GLY A 182 -24.99 13.24 10.51
CA GLY A 182 -26.31 13.85 10.28
C GLY A 182 -27.38 12.89 9.75
N VAL A 183 -27.29 11.60 10.10
CA VAL A 183 -28.28 10.60 9.67
C VAL A 183 -29.45 10.70 10.63
N ASP A 184 -30.43 11.53 10.30
CA ASP A 184 -31.73 11.49 10.96
C ASP A 184 -32.30 10.07 10.83
N GLY A 185 -32.63 9.48 11.99
CA GLY A 185 -33.07 8.10 12.16
C GLY A 185 -34.48 7.81 11.63
N SER A 186 -34.83 8.29 10.45
CA SER A 186 -36.05 7.91 9.75
C SER A 186 -35.75 6.83 8.71
N VAL A 187 -36.01 5.57 9.07
CA VAL A 187 -36.06 4.43 8.15
C VAL A 187 -37.19 4.68 7.12
N PRO A 188 -36.93 4.82 5.81
CA PRO A 188 -38.01 4.83 4.83
C PRO A 188 -38.56 3.41 4.69
N GLY A 189 -39.87 3.29 4.82
CA GLY A 189 -40.61 2.04 4.76
C GLY A 189 -40.31 1.20 3.51
N SER A 190 -40.35 -0.11 3.73
CA SER A 190 -40.27 -1.20 2.78
C SER A 190 -41.06 -0.96 1.48
N GLY A 191 -40.35 -0.70 0.39
CA GLY A 191 -40.84 -0.90 -0.97
C GLY A 191 -40.26 -2.19 -1.53
N ILE A 192 -40.89 -3.33 -1.25
CA ILE A 192 -40.60 -4.60 -1.93
C ILE A 192 -41.16 -4.47 -3.35
N MET A 193 -40.29 -4.23 -4.33
CA MET A 193 -40.66 -4.35 -5.74
C MET A 193 -40.44 -5.81 -6.15
N ALA A 194 -41.52 -6.59 -6.17
CA ALA A 194 -41.52 -7.94 -6.71
C ALA A 194 -41.30 -7.90 -8.23
N PRO A 195 -40.57 -8.87 -8.83
CA PRO A 195 -40.45 -8.98 -10.28
C PRO A 195 -41.78 -9.48 -10.87
N ALA A 196 -42.26 -8.79 -11.92
CA ALA A 196 -43.41 -9.18 -12.73
C ALA A 196 -43.10 -10.43 -13.59
N PRO A 197 -44.13 -11.22 -13.98
CA PRO A 197 -43.96 -12.52 -14.65
C PRO A 197 -43.36 -12.45 -16.05
#